data_AF-A0A2P5VWQ9-F1
#
_entry.id   AF-A0A2P5VWQ9-F1
#
_cell.length_a   1.000
_cell.length_b   1.000
_cell.length_c   1.000
_cell.angle_alpha   90.00
_cell.angle_beta   90.00
_cell.angle_gamma   90.00
#
_symmetry.space_group_name_H-M   'P 1'
#
loop_
_entity.id
_entity.type
_entity.pdbx_description
1 polymer ?
#
loop_
_entity_poly.entity_id
_entity_poly.type
_entity_poly.pdbx_seq_one_letter_code
_entity_poly.pdbx_strand_id
1 'polypeptide(L)'
;MFQVTFIARGDVSLSTVMTVCTTLGAVILTPLLTMVLAGTYVSIDAIGLSISTLQVSPILCFASCDLRLGDVVVAPVLLGSYLQSTFPLVVKMITPFAPLFAVLLSSLLACSVFSGNVVRFNSSIGNASLVSDASLVSRLQSLLSGGVGAVILSVMLLHFTGFFVGYISATICRFREAERRAISIEVGMQNSSLGVVLATTHFTSPVVALPPAMSAVIMNIMGSSLGFFWRQISGSKQELEDQE
;
A
#
# COMPACT_ATOMS: atom_id res chain seq x y z
N MET A 1 4.49 3.04 6.26
CA MET A 1 5.55 3.62 5.43
C MET A 1 6.55 4.45 6.24
N PHE A 2 6.15 5.58 6.85
CA PHE A 2 7.07 6.47 7.58
C PHE A 2 7.93 5.80 8.65
N GLN A 3 7.35 4.87 9.42
CA GLN A 3 8.10 4.07 10.39
C GLN A 3 9.20 3.21 9.73
N VAL A 4 8.92 2.65 8.56
CA VAL A 4 9.89 1.86 7.80
C VAL A 4 11.01 2.76 7.27
N THR A 5 10.67 3.93 6.72
CA THR A 5 11.66 4.94 6.30
C THR A 5 12.55 5.38 7.46
N PHE A 6 11.96 5.61 8.64
CA PHE A 6 12.70 5.94 9.85
C PHE A 6 13.65 4.80 10.27
N ILE A 7 13.17 3.55 10.33
CA ILE A 7 14.00 2.38 10.68
C ILE A 7 15.15 2.22 9.68
N ALA A 8 14.89 2.46 8.38
CA ALA A 8 15.86 2.40 7.31
C ALA A 8 16.94 3.51 7.36
N ARG A 9 16.85 4.45 8.30
CA ARG A 9 17.62 5.71 8.29
C ARG A 9 17.49 6.47 6.96
N GLY A 10 16.29 6.44 6.37
CA GLY A 10 15.94 7.22 5.19
C GLY A 10 15.45 8.63 5.54
N ASP A 11 15.27 9.47 4.54
CA ASP A 11 14.72 10.81 4.70
C ASP A 11 13.19 10.75 4.91
N VAL A 12 12.77 10.91 6.17
CA VAL A 12 11.35 10.88 6.56
C VAL A 12 10.59 12.13 6.08
N SER A 13 11.26 13.27 5.99
CA SER A 13 10.65 14.52 5.51
C SER A 13 10.31 14.40 4.04
N LEU A 14 11.26 13.88 3.25
CA LEU A 14 11.08 13.64 1.82
C LEU A 14 9.95 12.63 1.57
N SER A 15 9.92 11.52 2.32
CA SER A 15 8.82 10.54 2.23
C SER A 15 7.45 11.18 2.55
N THR A 16 7.37 12.05 3.55
CA THR A 16 6.11 12.75 3.87
C THR A 16 5.61 13.59 2.69
N VAL A 17 6.51 14.35 2.05
CA VAL A 17 6.16 15.19 0.90
C VAL A 17 5.74 14.32 -0.30
N MET A 18 6.48 13.24 -0.59
CA MET A 18 6.13 12.31 -1.66
C MET A 18 4.75 11.70 -1.45
N THR A 19 4.47 11.17 -0.25
CA THR A 19 3.17 10.59 0.07
C THR A 19 2.04 11.60 -0.09
N VAL A 20 2.22 12.86 0.33
CA VAL A 20 1.21 13.91 0.13
C VAL A 20 0.99 14.18 -1.37
N CYS A 21 2.06 14.37 -2.14
CA CYS A 21 1.97 14.63 -3.57
C CYS A 21 1.33 13.46 -4.34
N THR A 22 1.70 12.20 -4.01
CA THR A 22 1.14 11.02 -4.66
C THR A 22 -0.31 10.80 -4.26
N THR A 23 -0.69 11.07 -3.01
CA THR A 23 -2.09 10.98 -2.55
C THR A 23 -2.97 12.01 -3.26
N LEU A 24 -2.51 13.24 -3.41
CA LEU A 24 -3.24 14.28 -4.15
C LEU A 24 -3.30 13.95 -5.65
N GLY A 25 -2.20 13.51 -6.24
CA GLY A 25 -2.14 13.12 -7.66
C GLY A 25 -2.95 11.86 -7.99
N ALA A 26 -3.08 10.94 -7.03
CA ALA A 26 -3.81 9.68 -7.17
C ALA A 26 -5.28 9.90 -7.53
N VAL A 27 -5.85 11.06 -7.16
CA VAL A 27 -7.21 11.45 -7.52
C VAL A 27 -7.46 11.38 -9.02
N ILE A 28 -6.47 11.78 -9.82
CA ILE A 28 -6.55 11.83 -11.28
C ILE A 28 -5.83 10.62 -11.89
N LEU A 29 -4.65 10.29 -11.38
CA LEU A 29 -3.79 9.27 -11.97
C LEU A 29 -4.34 7.85 -11.78
N THR A 30 -4.96 7.54 -10.64
CA THR A 30 -5.47 6.18 -10.36
C THR A 30 -6.58 5.75 -11.33
N PRO A 31 -7.65 6.53 -11.55
CA PRO A 31 -8.68 6.16 -12.53
C PRO A 31 -8.13 6.13 -13.96
N LEU A 32 -7.24 7.07 -14.32
CA LEU A 32 -6.62 7.12 -15.66
C LEU A 32 -5.76 5.88 -15.93
N LEU A 33 -4.86 5.53 -15.00
CA LEU A 33 -4.01 4.34 -15.12
C LEU A 33 -4.83 3.05 -15.10
N THR A 34 -5.87 2.98 -14.27
CA THR A 34 -6.78 1.82 -14.22
C THR A 34 -7.51 1.65 -15.55
N MET A 35 -7.99 2.73 -16.16
CA MET A 35 -8.62 2.68 -17.48
C MET A 35 -7.65 2.18 -18.55
N VAL A 36 -6.42 2.72 -18.58
CA VAL A 36 -5.42 2.35 -19.59
C VAL A 36 -4.94 0.91 -19.43
N LEU A 37 -4.71 0.46 -18.20
CA LEU A 37 -4.11 -0.85 -17.92
C LEU A 37 -5.14 -1.98 -17.82
N ALA A 38 -6.30 -1.72 -17.20
CA ALA A 38 -7.32 -2.74 -16.93
C ALA A 38 -8.53 -2.65 -17.86
N GLY A 39 -8.74 -1.52 -18.54
CA GLY A 39 -9.87 -1.33 -19.48
C GLY A 39 -9.81 -2.23 -20.72
N THR A 40 -8.65 -2.84 -20.99
CA THR A 40 -8.48 -3.86 -22.04
C THR A 40 -8.91 -5.26 -21.60
N TYR A 41 -8.97 -5.54 -20.30
CA TYR A 41 -9.31 -6.85 -19.74
C TYR A 41 -10.74 -6.91 -19.19
N VAL A 42 -11.26 -5.79 -18.70
CA VAL A 42 -12.61 -5.68 -18.13
C VAL A 42 -13.23 -4.37 -18.64
N SER A 43 -14.51 -4.38 -18.99
CA SER A 43 -15.27 -3.17 -19.32
C SER A 43 -15.42 -2.31 -18.06
N ILE A 44 -14.50 -1.38 -17.87
CA ILE A 44 -14.43 -0.52 -16.71
C ILE A 44 -15.10 0.81 -17.04
N ASP A 45 -16.09 1.21 -16.23
CA ASP A 45 -16.61 2.58 -16.28
C ASP A 45 -15.60 3.55 -15.65
N ALA A 46 -14.71 4.06 -16.49
CA ALA A 46 -13.66 5.00 -16.10
C ALA A 46 -14.23 6.32 -15.54
N ILE A 47 -15.45 6.70 -15.96
CA ILE A 47 -16.12 7.89 -15.45
C ILE A 47 -16.62 7.62 -14.03
N GLY A 48 -17.21 6.46 -13.75
CA GLY A 48 -17.58 6.04 -12.39
C GLY A 48 -16.39 5.94 -11.42
N LEU A 49 -15.27 5.34 -11.85
CA LEU A 49 -14.04 5.28 -11.05
C LEU A 49 -13.43 6.67 -10.82
N SER A 50 -13.45 7.53 -11.83
CA SER A 50 -12.93 8.88 -11.68
C SER A 50 -13.82 9.70 -10.75
N ILE A 51 -15.16 9.65 -10.85
CA ILE A 51 -16.10 10.34 -9.95
C ILE A 51 -15.94 9.87 -8.49
N SER A 52 -15.81 8.57 -8.23
CA SER A 52 -15.58 8.08 -6.86
C SER A 52 -14.20 8.43 -6.30
N THR A 53 -13.24 8.77 -7.17
CA THR A 53 -11.94 9.33 -6.77
C THR A 53 -11.97 10.88 -6.72
N LEU A 54 -12.84 11.53 -7.52
CA LEU A 54 -12.94 12.98 -7.81
C LEU A 54 -14.11 13.71 -7.14
N GLN A 55 -14.93 13.12 -6.26
CA GLN A 55 -16.01 13.86 -5.57
C GLN A 55 -15.49 14.87 -4.52
N VAL A 56 -14.48 15.64 -4.91
CA VAL A 56 -14.22 17.02 -4.54
C VAL A 56 -14.49 17.88 -5.78
N SER A 57 -15.76 18.25 -6.02
CA SER A 57 -16.04 19.49 -6.76
C SER A 57 -16.08 20.62 -5.73
N PRO A 58 -15.10 21.55 -5.70
CA PRO A 58 -15.05 22.59 -4.67
C PRO A 58 -16.18 23.63 -4.78
N ILE A 59 -17.03 23.56 -5.81
CA ILE A 59 -18.06 24.57 -6.10
C ILE A 59 -19.49 24.06 -5.82
N LEU A 60 -19.72 22.74 -5.71
CA LEU A 60 -21.06 22.19 -5.50
C LEU A 60 -21.25 21.49 -4.15
N CYS A 61 -20.31 21.64 -3.20
CA CYS A 61 -20.41 21.00 -1.88
C CYS A 61 -21.18 21.84 -0.84
N PHE A 62 -21.53 23.11 -1.13
CA PHE A 62 -22.26 23.96 -0.17
C PHE A 62 -23.78 23.89 -0.30
N ALA A 63 -24.33 23.30 -1.36
CA ALA A 63 -25.76 23.40 -1.68
C ALA A 63 -26.56 22.09 -1.58
N SER A 64 -25.94 20.95 -1.25
CA SER A 64 -26.69 19.69 -1.11
C SER A 64 -26.09 18.86 0.00
N CYS A 65 -26.75 18.90 1.16
CA CYS A 65 -26.69 17.85 2.17
C CYS A 65 -27.22 16.55 1.53
N ASP A 66 -26.39 15.88 0.74
CA ASP A 66 -26.59 14.48 0.44
C ASP A 66 -25.24 13.77 0.61
N LEU A 67 -25.19 12.98 1.68
CA LEU A 67 -24.02 12.33 2.25
C LEU A 67 -23.63 11.11 1.38
N ARG A 68 -23.27 11.35 0.11
CA ARG A 68 -22.77 10.32 -0.81
C ARG A 68 -21.30 10.53 -1.13
N LEU A 69 -20.49 9.98 -0.24
CA LEU A 69 -19.41 9.04 -0.55
C LEU A 69 -18.38 9.49 -1.61
N GLY A 70 -17.96 10.75 -1.57
CA GLY A 70 -16.77 11.23 -2.27
C GLY A 70 -15.45 11.02 -1.51
N ASP A 71 -15.51 10.24 -0.43
CA ASP A 71 -14.94 10.62 0.87
C ASP A 71 -13.80 9.69 1.36
N VAL A 72 -13.13 8.95 0.47
CA VAL A 72 -12.24 7.86 0.94
C VAL A 72 -10.85 8.35 1.34
N VAL A 73 -10.33 9.41 0.70
CA VAL A 73 -8.92 9.84 0.89
C VAL A 73 -8.79 11.34 1.15
N VAL A 74 -9.39 12.19 0.29
CA VAL A 74 -9.17 13.64 0.38
C VAL A 74 -9.92 14.26 1.55
N ALA A 75 -11.18 13.87 1.78
CA ALA A 75 -11.99 14.41 2.87
C ALA A 75 -11.37 14.13 4.27
N PRO A 76 -10.93 12.89 4.60
CA PRO A 76 -10.23 12.63 5.86
C PRO A 76 -8.92 13.42 6.01
N VAL A 77 -8.15 13.60 4.93
CA VAL A 77 -6.89 14.37 4.95
C VAL A 77 -7.15 15.85 5.19
N LEU A 78 -8.11 16.45 4.49
CA LEU A 78 -8.50 17.85 4.67
C LEU A 78 -9.11 18.09 6.06
N LEU A 79 -9.98 17.19 6.53
CA LEU A 79 -10.54 17.26 7.87
C LEU A 79 -9.45 17.13 8.94
N GLY A 80 -8.52 16.19 8.78
CA GLY A 80 -7.36 16.04 9.66
C GLY A 80 -6.49 17.30 9.70
N SER A 81 -6.19 17.89 8.54
CA SER A 81 -5.45 19.16 8.44
C SER A 81 -6.19 20.33 9.09
N TYR A 82 -7.51 20.41 8.89
CA TYR A 82 -8.35 21.43 9.53
C TYR A 82 -8.37 21.28 11.05
N LEU A 83 -8.59 20.07 11.57
CA LEU A 83 -8.55 19.79 13.00
C LEU A 83 -7.17 20.05 13.61
N GLN A 84 -6.09 19.78 12.86
CA GLN A 84 -4.73 20.09 13.27
C GLN A 84 -4.50 21.60 13.43
N SER A 85 -5.16 22.42 12.60
CA SER A 85 -5.11 23.88 12.69
C SER A 85 -5.99 24.44 13.81
N THR A 86 -7.19 23.89 14.02
CA THR A 86 -8.18 24.45 14.96
C THR A 86 -8.01 23.93 16.39
N PHE A 87 -7.61 22.67 16.57
CA PHE A 87 -7.52 22.00 17.88
C PHE A 87 -6.18 21.23 18.06
N PRO A 88 -5.02 21.91 18.00
CA PRO A 88 -3.72 21.24 18.01
C PRO A 88 -3.43 20.43 19.28
N LEU A 89 -4.00 20.81 20.42
CA LEU A 89 -3.85 20.08 21.69
C LEU A 89 -4.53 18.71 21.64
N VAL A 90 -5.75 18.65 21.09
CA VAL A 90 -6.50 17.41 20.94
C VAL A 90 -5.78 16.48 19.96
N VAL A 91 -5.29 17.03 18.83
CA VAL A 91 -4.57 16.21 17.84
C VAL A 91 -3.30 15.61 18.44
N LYS A 92 -2.47 16.40 19.14
CA LYS A 92 -1.26 15.90 19.82
C LYS A 92 -1.56 14.79 20.85
N MET A 93 -2.71 14.85 21.52
CA MET A 93 -3.15 13.82 22.45
C MET A 93 -3.54 12.52 21.73
N ILE A 94 -4.09 12.59 20.52
CA ILE A 94 -4.58 11.43 19.76
C ILE A 94 -3.49 10.80 18.88
N THR A 95 -2.55 11.58 18.33
CA THR A 95 -1.46 11.11 17.47
C THR A 95 -0.71 9.86 17.98
N PRO A 96 -0.37 9.71 19.28
CA PRO A 96 0.30 8.49 19.75
C PRO A 96 -0.55 7.22 19.59
N PHE A 97 -1.87 7.34 19.55
CA PHE A 97 -2.79 6.21 19.35
C PHE A 97 -3.14 5.95 17.88
N ALA A 98 -2.85 6.90 16.98
CA ALA A 98 -3.18 6.79 15.55
C ALA A 98 -2.58 5.53 14.88
N PRO A 99 -1.33 5.12 15.15
CA PRO A 99 -0.79 3.88 14.58
C PRO A 99 -1.57 2.63 14.97
N LEU A 100 -2.04 2.55 16.23
CA LEU A 100 -2.81 1.41 16.73
C LEU A 100 -4.15 1.29 16.00
N PHE A 101 -4.85 2.42 15.86
CA PHE A 101 -6.13 2.46 15.15
C PHE A 101 -5.96 2.11 13.66
N ALA A 102 -4.91 2.64 13.01
CA ALA A 102 -4.61 2.33 11.62
C ALA A 102 -4.34 0.83 11.39
N VAL A 103 -3.57 0.18 12.28
CA VAL A 103 -3.31 -1.26 12.22
C VAL A 103 -4.57 -2.07 12.44
N LEU A 104 -5.40 -1.70 13.42
CA LEU A 104 -6.66 -2.39 13.71
C LEU A 104 -7.60 -2.35 12.49
N LEU A 105 -7.83 -1.16 11.93
CA LEU A 105 -8.68 -0.99 10.75
C LEU A 105 -8.15 -1.73 9.53
N SER A 106 -6.85 -1.61 9.25
CA SER A 106 -6.22 -2.33 8.13
C SER A 106 -6.33 -3.84 8.29
N SER A 107 -6.22 -4.35 9.52
CA SER A 107 -6.34 -5.78 9.80
C SER A 107 -7.78 -6.27 9.61
N LEU A 108 -8.77 -5.51 10.09
CA LEU A 108 -10.18 -5.83 9.86
C LEU A 108 -10.55 -5.81 8.38
N LEU A 109 -10.03 -4.84 7.63
CA LEU A 109 -10.22 -4.76 6.17
C LEU A 109 -9.59 -5.96 5.44
N ALA A 110 -8.38 -6.37 5.83
CA ALA A 110 -7.76 -7.57 5.27
C ALA A 110 -8.56 -8.84 5.62
N CYS A 111 -8.99 -8.98 6.88
CA CYS A 111 -9.79 -10.10 7.36
C CYS A 111 -11.13 -10.23 6.61
N SER A 112 -11.81 -9.12 6.31
CA SER A 112 -13.09 -9.18 5.58
C SER A 112 -12.90 -9.73 4.16
N VAL A 113 -11.84 -9.31 3.46
CA VAL A 113 -11.51 -9.80 2.12
C VAL A 113 -11.08 -11.27 2.15
N PHE A 114 -10.24 -11.65 3.10
CA PHE A 114 -9.77 -13.04 3.22
C PHE A 114 -10.91 -13.98 3.61
N SER A 115 -11.80 -13.57 4.51
CA SER A 115 -12.99 -14.32 4.89
C SER A 115 -13.91 -14.56 3.68
N GLY A 116 -14.16 -13.53 2.87
CA GLY A 116 -14.93 -13.65 1.62
C GLY A 116 -14.30 -14.58 0.56
N ASN A 117 -13.00 -14.88 0.69
CA ASN A 117 -12.25 -15.75 -0.22
C ASN A 117 -11.74 -17.04 0.45
N VAL A 118 -12.25 -17.40 1.64
CA VAL A 118 -11.75 -18.52 2.46
C VAL A 118 -11.75 -19.86 1.73
N VAL A 119 -12.75 -20.12 0.87
CA VAL A 119 -12.82 -21.35 0.07
C VAL A 119 -11.62 -21.45 -0.86
N ARG A 120 -11.21 -20.36 -1.52
CA ARG A 120 -10.04 -20.35 -2.40
C ARG A 120 -8.74 -20.59 -1.63
N PHE A 121 -8.63 -20.05 -0.42
CA PHE A 121 -7.48 -20.31 0.45
C PHE A 121 -7.42 -21.77 0.90
N ASN A 122 -8.54 -22.34 1.34
CA ASN A 122 -8.62 -23.74 1.77
C ASN A 122 -8.29 -24.70 0.63
N SER A 123 -8.76 -24.43 -0.60
CA SER A 123 -8.38 -25.22 -1.77
C SER A 123 -6.89 -25.11 -2.11
N SER A 124 -6.29 -23.93 -1.95
CA SER A 124 -4.85 -23.73 -2.20
C SER A 124 -3.97 -24.44 -1.17
N ILE A 125 -4.39 -24.47 0.10
CA ILE A 125 -3.67 -25.14 1.20
C ILE A 125 -3.88 -26.66 1.15
N GLY A 126 -5.11 -27.11 0.83
CA GLY A 126 -5.44 -28.54 0.70
C GLY A 126 -4.65 -29.24 -0.41
N ASN A 127 -4.32 -28.55 -1.50
CA ASN A 127 -3.47 -29.10 -2.56
C ASN A 127 -2.00 -29.24 -2.12
N ALA A 128 -1.52 -28.46 -1.15
CA ALA A 128 -0.15 -28.50 -0.67
C ALA A 128 0.08 -29.56 0.41
N SER A 129 -0.95 -29.90 1.21
CA SER A 129 -0.86 -30.94 2.23
C SER A 129 -0.83 -32.36 1.65
N LEU A 130 -1.37 -32.57 0.45
CA LEU A 130 -1.30 -33.85 -0.28
C LEU A 130 0.12 -34.18 -0.79
N VAL A 131 1.02 -33.21 -0.80
CA VAL A 131 2.40 -33.33 -1.31
C VAL A 131 3.40 -33.53 -0.14
N SER A 132 2.98 -34.30 0.87
CA SER A 132 3.72 -34.41 2.14
C SER A 132 5.10 -35.10 2.02
N ASP A 133 5.33 -35.92 0.99
CA ASP A 133 6.61 -36.62 0.78
C ASP A 133 7.53 -35.98 -0.27
N ALA A 134 7.16 -34.81 -0.81
CA ALA A 134 7.94 -34.18 -1.88
C ALA A 134 8.89 -33.08 -1.36
N SER A 135 9.96 -32.86 -2.12
CA SER A 135 10.97 -31.81 -1.89
C SER A 135 10.35 -30.42 -1.67
N LEU A 136 11.07 -29.53 -0.96
CA LEU A 136 10.65 -28.15 -0.71
C LEU A 136 10.29 -27.43 -2.01
N VAL A 137 11.00 -27.71 -3.11
CA VAL A 137 10.74 -27.13 -4.44
C VAL A 137 9.36 -27.53 -4.97
N SER A 138 9.00 -28.80 -4.89
CA SER A 138 7.67 -29.29 -5.31
C SER A 138 6.53 -28.71 -4.47
N ARG A 139 6.76 -28.47 -3.17
CA ARG A 139 5.78 -27.82 -2.28
C ARG A 139 5.59 -26.34 -2.63
N LEU A 140 6.69 -25.62 -2.90
CA LEU A 140 6.62 -24.25 -3.37
C LEU A 140 5.93 -24.16 -4.72
N GLN A 141 6.22 -25.07 -5.65
CA GLN A 141 5.59 -25.10 -6.96
C GLN A 141 4.09 -25.39 -6.86
N SER A 142 3.65 -26.33 -6.02
CA SER A 142 2.22 -26.59 -5.81
C SER A 142 1.48 -25.42 -5.16
N LEU A 143 2.13 -24.73 -4.22
CA LEU A 143 1.57 -23.54 -3.57
C LEU A 143 1.48 -22.35 -4.53
N LEU A 144 2.48 -22.15 -5.39
CA LEU A 144 2.56 -21.01 -6.31
C LEU A 144 1.73 -21.22 -7.59
N SER A 145 1.48 -22.47 -8.00
CA SER A 145 0.71 -22.78 -9.22
C SER A 145 -0.81 -22.61 -9.05
N GLY A 146 -1.32 -22.51 -7.81
CA GLY A 146 -2.74 -22.27 -7.55
C GLY A 146 -3.14 -20.80 -7.79
N GLY A 147 -4.45 -20.53 -7.93
CA GLY A 147 -4.95 -19.16 -8.18
C GLY A 147 -4.55 -18.15 -7.09
N VAL A 148 -4.53 -18.56 -5.82
CA VAL A 148 -4.03 -17.72 -4.71
C VAL A 148 -2.51 -17.59 -4.74
N GLY A 149 -1.80 -18.68 -5.07
CA GLY A 149 -0.34 -18.70 -5.24
C GLY A 149 0.14 -17.72 -6.31
N ALA A 150 -0.55 -17.68 -7.45
CA ALA A 150 -0.26 -16.74 -8.53
C ALA A 150 -0.44 -15.29 -8.08
N VAL A 151 -1.48 -14.98 -7.29
CA VAL A 151 -1.69 -13.64 -6.72
C VAL A 151 -0.56 -13.29 -5.75
N ILE A 152 -0.18 -14.19 -4.84
CA ILE A 152 0.92 -13.97 -3.90
C ILE A 152 2.22 -13.68 -4.65
N LEU A 153 2.57 -14.53 -5.62
CA LEU A 153 3.79 -14.37 -6.41
C LEU A 153 3.79 -13.05 -7.19
N SER A 154 2.67 -12.73 -7.85
CA SER A 154 2.52 -11.49 -8.62
C SER A 154 2.70 -10.26 -7.73
N VAL A 155 2.09 -10.25 -6.54
CA VAL A 155 2.19 -9.16 -5.57
C VAL A 155 3.62 -9.07 -5.01
N MET A 156 4.26 -10.19 -4.67
CA MET A 156 5.66 -10.19 -4.23
C MET A 156 6.59 -9.60 -5.29
N LEU A 157 6.46 -10.03 -6.55
CA LEU A 157 7.25 -9.51 -7.66
C LEU A 157 6.99 -8.03 -7.92
N LEU A 158 5.73 -7.59 -7.83
CA LEU A 158 5.35 -6.19 -8.00
C LEU A 158 6.07 -5.29 -6.99
N HIS A 159 5.99 -5.62 -5.70
CA HIS A 159 6.65 -4.80 -4.68
C HIS A 159 8.16 -4.93 -4.71
N PHE A 160 8.72 -6.13 -4.93
CA PHE A 160 10.16 -6.30 -5.10
C PHE A 160 10.69 -5.40 -6.22
N THR A 161 10.01 -5.42 -7.37
CA THR A 161 10.32 -4.53 -8.50
C THR A 161 10.14 -3.07 -8.12
N GLY A 162 9.09 -2.72 -7.37
CA GLY A 162 8.87 -1.37 -6.87
C GLY A 162 10.01 -0.85 -5.98
N PHE A 163 10.42 -1.63 -4.98
CA PHE A 163 11.56 -1.28 -4.12
C PHE A 163 12.84 -1.13 -4.96
N PHE A 164 13.11 -2.07 -5.85
CA PHE A 164 14.31 -2.08 -6.69
C PHE A 164 14.35 -0.89 -7.65
N VAL A 165 13.29 -0.69 -8.44
CA VAL A 165 13.18 0.40 -9.42
C VAL A 165 13.20 1.76 -8.71
N GLY A 166 12.55 1.89 -7.54
CA GLY A 166 12.62 3.12 -6.75
C GLY A 166 14.05 3.45 -6.30
N TYR A 167 14.81 2.45 -5.85
CA TYR A 167 16.21 2.67 -5.45
C TYR A 167 17.11 3.02 -6.66
N ILE A 168 16.96 2.28 -7.76
CA ILE A 168 17.77 2.48 -8.97
C ILE A 168 17.45 3.82 -9.64
N SER A 169 16.19 4.19 -9.78
CA SER A 169 15.79 5.50 -10.34
C SER A 169 16.35 6.65 -9.50
N ALA A 170 16.27 6.57 -8.18
CA ALA A 170 16.87 7.55 -7.29
C ALA A 170 18.41 7.60 -7.40
N THR A 171 19.04 6.46 -7.67
CA THR A 171 20.48 6.37 -7.91
C THR A 171 20.86 7.05 -9.23
N ILE A 172 20.12 6.82 -10.31
CA ILE A 172 20.33 7.45 -11.63
C ILE A 172 20.19 8.97 -11.52
N CYS A 173 19.21 9.45 -10.74
CA CYS A 173 18.99 10.87 -10.46
C CYS A 173 20.00 11.47 -9.45
N ARG A 174 20.99 10.68 -8.98
CA ARG A 174 22.07 11.11 -8.07
C ARG A 174 21.62 11.63 -6.70
N PHE A 175 20.49 11.15 -6.19
CA PHE A 175 20.07 11.41 -4.81
C PHE A 175 21.05 10.83 -3.79
N ARG A 176 21.03 11.32 -2.55
CA ARG A 176 21.84 10.79 -1.43
C ARG A 176 21.23 9.49 -0.90
N GLU A 177 22.00 8.72 -0.14
CA GLU A 177 21.59 7.40 0.34
C GLU A 177 20.29 7.42 1.16
N ALA A 178 20.13 8.39 2.08
CA ALA A 178 18.90 8.53 2.86
C ALA A 178 17.67 8.81 1.97
N GLU A 179 17.82 9.63 0.93
CA GLU A 179 16.78 9.97 -0.02
C GLU A 179 16.45 8.76 -0.93
N ARG A 180 17.46 8.02 -1.39
CA ARG A 180 17.27 6.78 -2.19
C ARG A 180 16.47 5.73 -1.43
N ARG A 181 16.76 5.55 -0.13
CA ARG A 181 16.00 4.64 0.73
C ARG A 181 14.56 5.09 0.88
N ALA A 182 14.33 6.39 1.10
CA ALA A 182 12.99 6.95 1.17
C ALA A 182 12.20 6.73 -0.14
N ILE A 183 12.81 7.02 -1.30
CA ILE A 183 12.20 6.83 -2.62
C ILE A 183 11.91 5.34 -2.88
N SER A 184 12.86 4.45 -2.58
CA SER A 184 12.66 3.00 -2.72
C SER A 184 11.47 2.50 -1.90
N ILE A 185 11.35 2.93 -0.64
CA ILE A 185 10.23 2.55 0.23
C ILE A 185 8.93 3.16 -0.30
N GLU A 186 8.94 4.40 -0.81
CA GLU A 186 7.73 5.08 -1.33
C GLU A 186 7.20 4.38 -2.58
N VAL A 187 8.08 3.97 -3.48
CA VAL A 187 7.67 3.26 -4.70
C VAL A 187 7.23 1.83 -4.40
N GLY A 188 7.93 1.15 -3.48
CA GLY A 188 7.62 -0.23 -3.13
C GLY A 188 6.42 -0.41 -2.21
N MET A 189 6.11 0.54 -1.32
CA MET A 189 4.95 0.49 -0.43
C MET A 189 3.78 1.29 -0.99
N GLN A 190 2.66 0.61 -1.30
CA GLN A 190 1.47 1.26 -1.87
C GLN A 190 0.35 1.43 -0.85
N ASN A 191 -0.64 2.28 -1.16
CA ASN A 191 -1.86 2.38 -0.37
C ASN A 191 -2.83 1.22 -0.69
N SER A 192 -2.56 0.07 -0.08
CA SER A 192 -3.35 -1.15 -0.28
C SER A 192 -4.81 -1.01 0.17
N SER A 193 -5.10 -0.22 1.21
CA SER A 193 -6.46 0.00 1.71
C SER A 193 -7.34 0.70 0.68
N LEU A 194 -6.80 1.72 0.00
CA LEU A 194 -7.49 2.39 -1.10
C LEU A 194 -7.76 1.41 -2.24
N GLY A 195 -6.80 0.55 -2.57
CA GLY A 195 -6.97 -0.49 -3.58
C GLY A 195 -8.11 -1.47 -3.25
N VAL A 196 -8.23 -1.91 -2.00
CA VAL A 196 -9.36 -2.76 -1.55
C VAL A 196 -10.69 -2.01 -1.71
N VAL A 197 -10.76 -0.76 -1.25
CA VAL A 197 -12.00 0.03 -1.34
C VAL A 197 -12.43 0.17 -2.80
N LEU A 198 -11.53 0.64 -3.68
CA LEU A 198 -11.83 0.79 -5.12
C LEU A 198 -12.24 -0.54 -5.77
N ALA A 199 -11.60 -1.64 -5.40
CA ALA A 199 -11.96 -2.96 -5.89
C ALA A 199 -13.39 -3.33 -5.48
N THR A 200 -13.75 -3.15 -4.21
CA THR A 200 -15.07 -3.51 -3.68
C THR A 200 -16.19 -2.58 -4.13
N THR A 201 -15.90 -1.32 -4.46
CA THR A 201 -16.91 -0.34 -4.89
C THR A 201 -17.21 -0.42 -6.38
N HIS A 202 -16.21 -0.75 -7.20
CA HIS A 202 -16.34 -0.68 -8.67
C HIS A 202 -16.36 -2.03 -9.38
N PHE A 203 -15.93 -3.11 -8.72
CA PHE A 203 -15.93 -4.44 -9.33
C PHE A 203 -16.91 -5.36 -8.61
N THR A 204 -17.76 -6.03 -9.38
CA THR A 204 -18.76 -6.97 -8.86
C THR A 204 -18.13 -8.23 -8.28
N SER A 205 -16.93 -8.60 -8.76
CA SER A 205 -16.25 -9.82 -8.31
C SER A 205 -15.43 -9.57 -7.04
N PRO A 206 -15.71 -10.27 -5.92
CA PRO A 206 -14.97 -10.11 -4.67
C PRO A 206 -13.52 -10.57 -4.75
N VAL A 207 -13.14 -11.27 -5.82
CA VAL A 207 -11.76 -11.72 -6.07
C VAL A 207 -10.86 -10.54 -6.46
N VAL A 208 -11.41 -9.45 -6.99
CA VAL A 208 -10.62 -8.27 -7.40
C VAL A 208 -10.05 -7.52 -6.20
N ALA A 209 -10.68 -7.65 -5.02
CA ALA A 209 -10.15 -7.10 -3.77
C ALA A 209 -9.01 -7.94 -3.16
N LEU A 210 -8.79 -9.16 -3.65
CA LEU A 210 -7.79 -10.08 -3.09
C LEU A 210 -6.34 -9.58 -3.29
N PRO A 211 -5.89 -9.15 -4.49
CA PRO A 211 -4.54 -8.62 -4.67
C PRO A 211 -4.19 -7.44 -3.75
N PRO A 212 -4.99 -6.36 -3.63
CA PRO A 212 -4.64 -5.27 -2.72
C PRO A 212 -4.67 -5.68 -1.24
N ALA A 213 -5.56 -6.60 -0.82
CA ALA A 213 -5.54 -7.12 0.55
C ALA A 213 -4.26 -7.95 0.85
N MET A 214 -3.82 -8.78 -0.10
CA MET A 214 -2.55 -9.54 0.02
C MET A 214 -1.34 -8.61 -0.02
N SER A 215 -1.37 -7.57 -0.85
CA SER A 215 -0.37 -6.51 -0.94
C SER A 215 -0.14 -5.84 0.42
N ALA A 216 -1.19 -5.56 1.17
CA ALA A 216 -1.07 -4.95 2.51
C ALA A 216 -0.17 -5.77 3.45
N VAL A 217 -0.30 -7.10 3.44
CA VAL A 217 0.52 -8.00 4.26
C VAL A 217 1.94 -8.09 3.72
N ILE A 218 2.06 -8.39 2.42
CA ILE A 218 3.32 -8.65 1.74
C ILE A 218 4.26 -7.44 1.76
N MET A 219 3.75 -6.24 1.45
CA MET A 219 4.54 -5.01 1.43
C MET A 219 5.04 -4.61 2.82
N ASN A 220 4.26 -4.89 3.88
CA ASN A 220 4.65 -4.59 5.26
C ASN A 220 5.78 -5.53 5.72
N ILE A 221 5.72 -6.81 5.36
CA ILE A 221 6.79 -7.77 5.64
C ILE A 221 8.06 -7.34 4.91
N MET A 222 8.00 -7.17 3.58
CA MET A 222 9.18 -6.83 2.78
C MET A 222 9.76 -5.46 3.12
N GLY A 223 8.92 -4.45 3.31
CA GLY A 223 9.36 -3.12 3.72
C GLY A 223 10.06 -3.15 5.07
N SER A 224 9.50 -3.84 6.06
CA SER A 224 10.12 -3.96 7.40
C SER A 224 11.45 -4.72 7.36
N SER A 225 11.52 -5.81 6.58
CA SER A 225 12.76 -6.56 6.37
C SER A 225 13.84 -5.69 5.72
N LEU A 226 13.48 -4.93 4.67
CA LEU A 226 14.39 -4.03 3.97
C LEU A 226 14.86 -2.87 4.87
N GLY A 227 13.94 -2.27 5.64
CA GLY A 227 14.28 -1.24 6.61
C GLY A 227 15.22 -1.75 7.70
N PHE A 228 14.97 -2.95 8.23
CA PHE A 228 15.88 -3.59 9.19
C PHE A 228 17.27 -3.85 8.59
N PHE A 229 17.33 -4.35 7.36
CA PHE A 229 18.58 -4.60 6.65
C PHE A 229 19.42 -3.31 6.51
N TRP A 230 18.81 -2.21 6.08
CA TRP A 230 19.52 -0.92 6.00
C TRP A 230 19.93 -0.35 7.36
N ARG A 231 19.14 -0.61 8.42
CA ARG A 231 19.51 -0.23 9.78
C ARG A 231 20.81 -0.90 10.22
N GLN A 232 20.96 -2.19 9.93
CA GLN A 232 22.17 -2.96 10.28
C GLN A 232 23.40 -2.40 9.55
N ILE A 233 23.30 -2.21 8.23
CA ILE A 233 24.42 -1.68 7.42
C ILE A 233 24.86 -0.29 7.92
N SER A 234 23.89 0.55 8.27
CA SER A 234 24.20 1.92 8.71
C SER A 234 24.77 1.97 10.12
N GLY A 235 24.37 1.04 11.00
CA GLY A 235 24.96 0.89 12.32
C GLY A 235 26.43 0.51 12.22
N SER A 236 26.75 -0.52 11.41
CA SER A 236 28.13 -0.97 11.21
C SER A 236 29.03 0.11 10.60
N LYS A 237 28.51 0.94 9.68
CA LYS A 237 29.29 2.03 9.08
C LYS A 237 29.66 3.11 10.10
N GLN A 238 28.74 3.44 10.99
CA GLN A 238 28.96 4.46 12.01
C GLN A 238 29.93 3.98 13.10
N GLU A 239 29.85 2.70 13.50
CA GLU A 239 30.82 2.10 14.43
C GLU A 239 32.26 2.09 13.89
N LEU A 240 32.43 1.96 12.57
CA LEU A 240 33.75 2.05 11.92
C LEU A 240 34.27 3.49 11.87
N GLU A 241 33.40 4.47 11.59
CA GLU A 241 33.75 5.90 11.59
C GLU A 241 34.09 6.42 12.99
N ASP A 242 33.45 5.89 14.05
CA ASP A 242 33.71 6.26 15.44
C ASP A 242 35.01 5.63 16.01
N GLN A 243 35.62 4.67 15.30
CA GLN A 243 36.86 3.98 15.69
C GLN A 243 38.13 4.53 14.99
N GLU A 244 37.97 5.41 14.00
CA GLU A 244 39.05 6.06 13.24
C GLU A 244 39.37 7.46 13.77
#